data_AF-A0A6J1M259-F1
#
_entry.id   AF-A0A6J1M259-F1
#
_cell.length_a   1.000
_cell.length_b   1.000
_cell.length_c   1.000
_cell.angle_alpha   90.00
_cell.angle_beta   90.00
_cell.angle_gamma   90.00
#
_symmetry.space_group_name_H-M   'P 1'
#
loop_
_entity.id
_entity.type
_entity.pdbx_description
1 polymer ?
#
loop_
_entity_poly.entity_id
_entity_poly.type
_entity_poly.pdbx_seq_one_letter_code
_entity_poly.pdbx_strand_id
1 'polypeptide(L)'
;MSHTIGDYRLLSFDTYQDYLKSNTKTDAYKYLRNAKVVNQVVKLGYHTNVTIYEENQFYEIKEKLLEQMNPVSHHGLLFSSFMKGNDPALCALASREERNMQKKLSVNKIATTAQWLRYIRLYRLRG
;
A
#
# COMPACT_ATOMS: atom_id res chain seq x y z
N MET A 1 5.59 -24.36 -3.37
CA MET A 1 4.94 -23.06 -3.64
C MET A 1 6.05 -22.02 -3.55
N SER A 2 6.55 -21.54 -4.70
CA SER A 2 7.73 -20.66 -4.76
C SER A 2 7.42 -19.31 -4.12
N HIS A 3 8.22 -18.90 -3.15
CA HIS A 3 8.29 -17.50 -2.73
C HIS A 3 8.62 -16.67 -3.99
N THR A 4 7.64 -15.93 -4.50
CA THR A 4 7.87 -14.90 -5.51
C THR A 4 8.62 -13.77 -4.81
N ILE A 5 9.93 -13.94 -4.71
CA ILE A 5 10.85 -12.83 -4.45
C ILE A 5 10.70 -11.94 -5.67
N GLY A 6 9.81 -10.95 -5.57
CA GLY A 6 9.72 -9.91 -6.59
C GLY A 6 11.08 -9.26 -6.72
N ASP A 7 11.50 -8.97 -7.96
CA ASP A 7 12.82 -8.37 -8.20
C ASP A 7 12.80 -6.89 -7.73
N TYR A 8 13.05 -6.67 -6.45
CA TYR A 8 13.05 -5.35 -5.82
C TYR A 8 14.10 -4.40 -6.43
N ARG A 9 15.05 -4.93 -7.23
CA ARG A 9 15.98 -4.10 -8.00
C ARG A 9 15.24 -3.14 -8.94
N LEU A 10 14.07 -3.52 -9.44
CA LEU A 10 13.23 -2.70 -10.32
C LEU A 10 12.83 -1.36 -9.69
N LEU A 11 12.71 -1.31 -8.36
CA LEU A 11 12.34 -0.10 -7.63
C LEU A 11 13.46 0.95 -7.59
N SER A 12 14.71 0.54 -7.78
CA SER A 12 15.87 1.45 -7.77
C SER A 12 16.00 2.27 -9.06
N PHE A 13 15.27 1.92 -10.10
CA PHE A 13 15.32 2.60 -11.40
C PHE A 13 14.12 3.51 -11.57
N ASP A 14 14.35 4.79 -11.85
CA ASP A 14 13.28 5.76 -12.08
C ASP A 14 12.57 5.51 -13.42
N THR A 15 13.37 5.32 -14.49
CA THR A 15 12.87 5.15 -15.86
C THR A 15 13.25 3.80 -16.46
N TYR A 16 12.48 3.34 -17.44
CA TYR A 16 12.79 2.12 -18.20
C TYR A 16 14.15 2.19 -18.93
N GLN A 17 14.55 3.39 -19.38
CA GLN A 17 15.86 3.59 -20.02
C GLN A 17 17.01 3.33 -19.04
N ASP A 18 16.87 3.72 -17.78
CA ASP A 18 17.92 3.49 -16.78
C ASP A 18 17.99 2.02 -16.37
N TYR A 19 16.84 1.33 -16.33
CA TYR A 19 16.79 -0.12 -16.21
C TYR A 19 17.54 -0.82 -17.36
N LEU A 20 17.31 -0.43 -18.62
CA LEU A 20 18.02 -1.00 -19.77
C LEU A 20 19.53 -0.75 -19.70
N LYS A 21 19.95 0.48 -19.36
CA LYS A 21 21.37 0.81 -19.18
C LYS A 21 22.03 -0.07 -18.11
N SER A 22 21.33 -0.35 -17.01
CA SER A 22 21.87 -1.19 -15.92
C SER A 22 22.13 -2.64 -16.35
N ASN A 23 21.38 -3.13 -17.34
CA ASN A 23 21.56 -4.46 -17.91
C ASN A 23 22.56 -4.48 -19.08
N THR A 24 22.97 -3.31 -19.56
CA THR A 24 23.86 -3.17 -20.71
C THR A 24 25.33 -3.14 -20.26
N LYS A 25 26.18 -3.95 -20.89
CA LYS A 25 27.64 -3.85 -20.68
C LYS A 25 28.20 -2.60 -21.37
N THR A 26 29.16 -1.94 -20.74
CA THR A 26 29.83 -0.76 -21.30
C THR A 26 30.49 -1.03 -22.66
N ASP A 27 30.94 -2.26 -22.91
CA ASP A 27 31.52 -2.66 -24.18
C ASP A 27 30.50 -2.68 -25.33
N ALA A 28 29.21 -2.92 -25.06
CA ALA A 28 28.17 -2.88 -26.09
C ALA A 28 28.09 -1.49 -26.74
N TYR A 29 28.24 -0.42 -25.94
CA TYR A 29 28.29 0.95 -26.47
C TYR A 29 29.55 1.21 -27.30
N LYS A 30 30.69 0.62 -26.95
CA LYS A 30 31.95 0.77 -27.71
C LYS A 30 31.85 0.13 -29.10
N TYR A 31 31.28 -1.08 -29.18
CA TYR A 31 31.21 -1.85 -30.42
C TYR A 31 30.05 -1.44 -31.32
N LEU A 32 28.86 -1.20 -30.77
CA LEU A 32 27.67 -0.89 -31.57
C LEU A 32 27.52 0.60 -31.89
N ARG A 33 28.13 1.50 -31.10
CA ARG A 33 28.16 2.98 -31.27
C ARG A 33 26.79 3.68 -31.40
N ASN A 34 25.68 2.94 -31.42
CA ASN A 34 24.32 3.45 -31.55
C ASN A 34 23.47 2.92 -30.40
N ALA A 35 23.00 3.83 -29.54
CA ALA A 35 22.21 3.51 -28.35
C ALA A 35 20.90 2.78 -28.69
N LYS A 36 20.27 3.06 -29.84
CA LYS A 36 19.02 2.38 -30.25
C LYS A 36 19.27 0.91 -30.54
N VAL A 37 20.36 0.61 -31.26
CA VAL A 37 20.75 -0.77 -31.60
C VAL A 37 21.15 -1.52 -30.34
N VAL A 38 21.91 -0.88 -29.44
CA VAL A 38 22.27 -1.45 -28.14
C VAL A 38 21.01 -1.84 -27.35
N ASN A 39 20.04 -0.93 -27.23
CA ASN A 39 18.79 -1.21 -26.52
C ASN A 39 18.00 -2.37 -27.15
N GLN A 40 17.95 -2.46 -28.48
CA GLN A 40 17.31 -3.59 -29.17
C GLN A 40 18.02 -4.90 -28.86
N VAL A 41 19.35 -4.94 -28.92
CA VAL A 41 20.14 -6.15 -28.60
C VAL A 41 19.95 -6.56 -27.15
N VAL A 42 19.85 -5.59 -26.24
CA VAL A 42 19.60 -5.83 -24.82
C VAL A 42 18.23 -6.46 -24.63
N LYS A 43 17.17 -5.89 -25.22
CA LYS A 43 15.81 -6.45 -25.15
C LYS A 43 15.72 -7.91 -25.63
N LEU A 44 16.54 -8.29 -26.60
CA LEU A 44 16.60 -9.67 -27.08
C LEU A 44 17.17 -10.66 -26.05
N GLY A 45 17.85 -10.17 -25.01
CA GLY A 45 18.29 -10.97 -23.87
C GLY A 45 19.48 -11.90 -24.13
N TYR A 46 20.08 -11.89 -25.32
CA TYR A 46 21.16 -12.84 -25.68
C TYR A 46 22.42 -12.74 -24.80
N HIS A 47 22.63 -11.62 -24.11
CA HIS A 47 23.82 -11.38 -23.28
C HIS A 47 23.64 -11.77 -21.81
N THR A 48 22.43 -12.14 -21.37
CA THR A 48 22.08 -12.44 -19.97
C THR A 48 21.11 -13.61 -19.87
N ASN A 49 21.29 -14.47 -18.86
CA ASN A 49 20.35 -15.57 -18.58
C ASN A 49 19.04 -15.09 -17.92
N VAL A 50 18.88 -13.78 -17.69
CA VAL A 50 17.72 -13.17 -17.04
C VAL A 50 16.79 -12.65 -18.12
N THR A 51 15.50 -12.95 -18.00
CA THR A 51 14.46 -12.40 -18.87
C THR A 51 14.34 -10.90 -18.64
N ILE A 52 14.60 -10.11 -19.68
CA ILE A 52 14.45 -8.66 -19.63
C ILE A 52 12.98 -8.30 -19.81
N TYR A 53 12.46 -7.45 -18.94
CA TYR A 53 11.07 -7.00 -19.02
C TYR A 53 10.87 -6.01 -20.17
N GLU A 54 9.73 -6.11 -20.83
CA GLU A 54 9.26 -5.06 -21.74
C GLU A 54 8.83 -3.81 -20.96
N GLU A 55 8.73 -2.68 -21.65
CA GLU A 55 8.43 -1.38 -21.04
C GLU A 55 7.12 -1.39 -20.24
N ASN A 56 6.04 -1.95 -20.81
CA ASN A 56 4.76 -2.04 -20.12
C ASN A 56 4.85 -2.94 -18.87
N GLN A 57 5.55 -4.07 -18.99
CA GLN A 57 5.74 -5.02 -17.89
C GLN A 57 6.57 -4.42 -16.76
N PHE A 58 7.60 -3.62 -17.10
CA PHE A 58 8.42 -2.92 -16.12
C PHE A 58 7.58 -2.02 -15.22
N TYR A 59 6.70 -1.19 -15.79
CA TYR A 59 5.86 -0.29 -15.01
C TYR A 59 4.80 -1.05 -14.20
N GLU A 60 4.14 -2.06 -14.79
CA GLU A 60 3.16 -2.87 -14.07
C GLU A 60 3.76 -3.59 -12.87
N ILE A 61 4.95 -4.18 -13.02
CA ILE A 61 5.63 -4.88 -11.94
C ILE A 61 6.11 -3.88 -10.89
N LYS A 62 6.64 -2.72 -11.30
CA LYS A 62 7.08 -1.67 -10.39
C LYS A 62 5.91 -1.15 -9.54
N GLU A 63 4.74 -0.95 -10.14
CA GLU A 63 3.53 -0.53 -9.43
C GLU A 63 3.08 -1.59 -8.42
N LYS A 64 2.98 -2.85 -8.83
CA LYS A 64 2.65 -3.96 -7.92
C LYS A 64 3.63 -4.09 -6.76
N LEU A 65 4.92 -3.92 -7.02
CA LEU A 65 5.94 -3.94 -5.97
C LEU A 65 5.77 -2.77 -4.98
N LEU A 66 5.41 -1.58 -5.47
CA LEU A 66 5.12 -0.43 -4.62
C LEU A 66 3.87 -0.66 -3.76
N GLU A 67 2.82 -1.24 -4.31
CA GLU A 67 1.62 -1.64 -3.56
C GLU A 67 1.93 -2.67 -2.47
N GLN A 68 2.81 -3.63 -2.77
CA GLN A 68 3.27 -4.62 -1.80
C GLN A 68 4.13 -4.01 -0.69
N MET A 69 4.95 -3.00 -1.00
CA MET A 69 5.78 -2.31 0.00
C MET A 69 4.96 -1.41 0.93
N ASN A 70 3.91 -0.78 0.40
CA ASN A 70 3.00 0.04 1.18
C ASN A 70 1.59 -0.55 1.12
N PRO A 71 1.34 -1.68 1.81
CA PRO A 71 0.02 -2.26 1.84
C PRO A 71 -0.90 -1.24 2.53
N VAL A 72 -1.78 -0.60 1.75
CA VAL A 72 -2.84 0.20 2.32
C VAL A 72 -3.71 -0.78 3.08
N SER A 73 -3.56 -0.82 4.41
CA SER A 73 -4.35 -1.72 5.23
C SER A 73 -5.79 -1.22 5.19
N HIS A 74 -6.57 -1.75 4.25
CA HIS A 74 -8.02 -1.60 4.23
C HIS A 74 -8.64 -2.48 5.31
N HIS A 75 -8.13 -2.39 6.54
CA HIS A 75 -8.79 -2.96 7.69
C HIS A 75 -9.91 -1.99 8.10
N GLY A 76 -11.02 -2.06 7.36
CA GLY A 76 -12.32 -1.55 7.81
C GLY A 76 -12.93 -2.40 8.92
N LEU A 77 -12.12 -3.19 9.63
CA LEU A 77 -12.54 -4.04 10.72
C LEU A 77 -12.74 -3.15 11.94
N LEU A 78 -14.01 -2.90 12.26
CA LEU A 78 -14.41 -2.20 13.46
C LEU A 78 -14.13 -3.10 14.67
N PHE A 79 -13.54 -2.56 15.73
CA PHE A 79 -13.38 -3.20 17.03
C PHE A 79 -14.70 -3.79 17.54
N SER A 80 -15.82 -3.12 17.26
CA SER A 80 -17.17 -3.60 17.56
C SER A 80 -17.43 -5.03 17.05
N SER A 81 -16.84 -5.44 15.93
CA SER A 81 -17.01 -6.77 15.32
C SER A 81 -16.44 -7.91 16.17
N PHE A 82 -15.52 -7.60 17.10
CA PHE A 82 -14.85 -8.58 17.95
C PHE A 82 -15.24 -8.46 19.42
N MET A 83 -16.15 -7.55 19.76
CA MET A 83 -16.56 -7.30 21.14
C MET A 83 -17.46 -8.44 21.65
N LYS A 84 -17.02 -9.15 22.71
CA LYS A 84 -17.77 -10.23 23.36
C LYS A 84 -18.20 -9.91 24.81
N GLY A 85 -17.95 -8.69 25.28
CA GLY A 85 -18.29 -8.24 26.64
C GLY A 85 -19.60 -7.46 26.68
N ASN A 86 -20.20 -7.33 27.87
CA ASN A 86 -21.43 -6.56 28.08
C ASN A 86 -21.21 -5.28 28.91
N ASP A 87 -19.97 -4.78 28.93
CA ASP A 87 -19.64 -3.53 29.62
C ASP A 87 -20.35 -2.35 28.93
N PRO A 88 -21.22 -1.59 29.64
CA PRO A 88 -21.95 -0.46 29.08
C PRO A 88 -21.03 0.60 28.44
N ALA A 89 -19.83 0.82 28.98
CA ALA A 89 -18.90 1.80 28.45
C ALA A 89 -18.32 1.37 27.09
N LEU A 90 -17.92 0.10 26.97
CA LEU A 90 -17.38 -0.47 25.74
C LEU A 90 -18.46 -0.58 24.65
N CYS A 91 -19.71 -0.91 25.00
CA CYS A 91 -20.83 -0.94 24.05
C CYS A 91 -21.11 0.46 23.47
N ALA A 92 -21.05 1.49 24.31
CA ALA A 92 -21.22 2.88 23.89
C ALA A 92 -20.08 3.37 22.98
N LEU A 93 -18.85 2.88 23.17
CA LEU A 93 -17.72 3.18 22.28
C LEU A 93 -17.83 2.43 20.95
N ALA A 94 -18.16 1.13 20.98
CA ALA A 94 -18.36 0.30 19.80
C ALA A 94 -19.44 0.85 18.87
N SER A 95 -20.57 1.32 19.42
CA SER A 95 -21.66 1.93 18.63
C SER A 95 -21.30 3.27 17.97
N ARG A 96 -20.23 3.94 18.41
CA ARG A 96 -19.76 5.24 17.87
C ARG A 96 -18.62 5.08 16.88
N GLU A 97 -17.92 3.95 16.92
CA GLU A 97 -16.73 3.66 16.14
C GLU A 97 -16.98 3.84 14.63
N GLU A 98 -18.05 3.26 14.10
CA GLU A 98 -18.40 3.33 12.68
C GLU A 98 -18.61 4.78 12.20
N ARG A 99 -19.33 5.59 12.99
CA ARG A 99 -19.60 6.99 12.66
C ARG A 99 -18.37 7.88 12.81
N ASN A 100 -17.48 7.55 13.76
CA ASN A 100 -16.19 8.22 13.95
C ASN A 100 -15.25 7.94 12.78
N MET A 101 -15.14 6.68 12.36
CA MET A 101 -14.34 6.23 11.20
C MET A 101 -14.81 6.89 9.89
N GLN A 102 -16.12 7.03 9.70
CA GLN A 102 -16.71 7.74 8.54
C GLN A 102 -16.59 9.27 8.63
N LYS A 103 -15.94 9.83 9.66
CA LYS A 103 -15.79 11.28 9.93
C LYS A 103 -17.10 12.08 10.00
N LYS A 104 -18.25 11.41 10.10
CA LYS A 104 -19.58 12.02 10.17
C LYS A 104 -19.87 12.74 11.50
N LEU A 105 -19.06 12.48 12.54
CA LEU A 105 -19.17 13.10 13.87
C LEU A 105 -18.33 14.38 14.05
N SER A 106 -17.73 14.91 12.97
CA SER A 106 -16.84 16.09 13.03
C SER A 106 -17.54 17.42 13.33
N VAL A 107 -18.87 17.47 13.43
CA VAL A 107 -19.64 18.70 13.70
C VAL A 107 -20.56 18.52 14.90
N ASN A 108 -20.00 18.47 16.11
CA ASN A 108 -20.55 19.06 17.35
C ASN A 108 -19.89 18.44 18.59
N LYS A 109 -18.69 18.93 18.92
CA LYS A 109 -17.99 18.59 20.19
C LYS A 109 -18.75 19.06 21.45
N ILE A 110 -19.75 19.94 21.31
CA ILE A 110 -20.46 20.58 22.42
C ILE A 110 -21.77 19.85 22.76
N ALA A 111 -22.50 19.31 21.77
CA ALA A 111 -23.76 18.60 22.03
C ALA A 111 -23.53 17.18 22.57
N THR A 112 -22.44 16.53 22.17
CA THR A 112 -22.12 15.15 22.55
C THR A 112 -21.63 15.04 23.99
N THR A 113 -20.84 15.99 24.49
CA THR A 113 -20.38 16.02 25.90
C THR A 113 -21.55 16.22 26.87
N ALA A 114 -22.52 17.07 26.53
CA ALA A 114 -23.74 17.26 27.32
C ALA A 114 -24.61 15.99 27.38
N GLN A 115 -24.76 15.27 26.26
CA GLN A 115 -25.47 13.98 26.24
C GLN A 115 -24.73 12.88 27.02
N TRP A 116 -23.40 12.82 26.92
CA TRP A 116 -22.57 11.88 27.68
C TRP A 116 -22.69 12.10 29.19
N LEU A 117 -22.58 13.36 29.65
CA LEU A 117 -22.71 13.69 31.07
C LEU A 117 -24.12 13.37 31.59
N ARG A 118 -25.17 13.60 30.79
CA ARG A 118 -26.55 13.25 31.13
C ARG A 118 -26.74 11.73 31.23
N TYR A 119 -26.14 10.97 30.32
CA TYR A 119 -26.21 9.51 30.32
C TYR A 119 -25.46 8.91 31.52
N ILE A 120 -24.23 9.35 31.80
CA ILE A 120 -23.46 8.92 32.99
C ILE A 120 -24.21 9.24 34.28
N ARG A 121 -24.86 10.41 34.37
CA ARG A 121 -25.66 10.81 35.54
C ARG A 121 -26.88 9.90 35.76
N LEU A 122 -27.54 9.46 34.69
CA LEU A 122 -28.68 8.53 34.76
C LEU A 122 -28.27 7.12 35.19
N TYR A 123 -27.12 6.63 34.75
CA TYR A 123 -26.61 5.30 35.14
C TYR A 123 -26.09 5.28 36.59
N ARG A 124 -25.58 6.39 37.12
CA ARG A 124 -25.16 6.50 38.53
C ARG A 124 -26.32 6.55 39.54
N LEU A 125 -27.52 6.96 39.11
CA LEU A 125 -28.70 7.07 39.97
C LEU A 125 -29.58 5.81 39.99
N ARG A 126 -29.22 4.79 39.20
CA ARG A 126 -29.96 3.52 39.08
C ARG A 126 -29.19 2.30 39.59
N GLY A 127 -28.02 2.50 40.18
CA GLY A 127 -27.27 1.49 40.94
C GLY A 127 -27.49 1.66 42.43
#